data_AF-A0A7C6WYR9-F1
#
_entry.id   AF-A0A7C6WYR9-F1
#
_cell.length_a   1.000
_cell.length_b   1.000
_cell.length_c   1.000
_cell.angle_alpha   90.00
_cell.angle_beta   90.00
_cell.angle_gamma   90.00
#
_symmetry.space_group_name_H-M   'P 1'
#
loop_
_entity.id
_entity.type
_entity.pdbx_description
1 polymer ?
#
loop_
_entity_poly.entity_id
_entity_poly.type
_entity_poly.pdbx_seq_one_letter_code
_entity_poly.pdbx_strand_id
1 'polypeptide(L)'
;YMDIRRLNNAVTTTAIDASAIFVVQDSTRLKPTTPPGFCRMFNIPVYGIISKIDSPSSDVKRAKENLKLCGVNGKCYTVSAMTGEGIKEIKDLLEAICIKK
;
A
#
# COMPACT_ATOMS: atom_id res chain seq x y z
N TYR A 1 2.01 -6.93 -9.89
CA TYR A 1 0.86 -6.32 -10.60
C TYR A 1 1.07 -4.80 -10.77
N MET A 2 2.23 -4.37 -11.27
CA MET A 2 2.50 -2.95 -11.50
C MET A 2 3.48 -2.78 -12.66
N ASP A 3 3.20 -3.50 -13.76
CA ASP A 3 4.07 -3.49 -14.93
C ASP A 3 3.24 -3.58 -16.22
N ILE A 4 2.24 -2.69 -16.34
CA ILE A 4 1.52 -2.50 -17.59
C ILE A 4 1.56 -1.00 -17.89
N ARG A 5 2.52 -0.59 -18.73
CA ARG A 5 2.63 0.77 -19.29
C ARG A 5 1.34 1.28 -19.97
N ARG A 6 0.41 0.38 -20.29
CA ARG A 6 -0.93 0.66 -20.85
C ARG A 6 -2.02 1.00 -19.82
N LEU A 7 -1.75 0.87 -18.51
CA LEU A 7 -2.70 1.12 -17.43
C LEU A 7 -2.40 2.41 -16.65
N ASN A 8 -1.49 3.26 -17.11
CA ASN A 8 -1.21 4.51 -16.39
C ASN A 8 -2.41 5.47 -16.44
N ASN A 9 -3.07 5.63 -17.59
CA ASN A 9 -4.19 6.56 -17.70
C ASN A 9 -5.41 6.11 -16.89
N ALA A 10 -5.76 4.82 -16.90
CA ALA A 10 -6.93 4.32 -16.17
C ALA A 10 -6.76 4.40 -14.64
N VAL A 11 -5.55 4.12 -14.12
CA VAL A 11 -5.23 4.26 -12.70
C VAL A 11 -5.16 5.74 -12.31
N THR A 12 -4.61 6.60 -13.16
CA THR A 12 -4.60 8.05 -12.90
C THR A 12 -6.01 8.64 -12.93
N THR A 13 -6.88 8.26 -13.87
CA THR A 13 -8.26 8.74 -13.94
C THR A 13 -9.11 8.25 -12.76
N THR A 14 -8.95 7.00 -12.31
CA THR A 14 -9.61 6.54 -11.07
C THR A 14 -9.02 7.15 -9.81
N ALA A 15 -7.72 7.48 -9.79
CA ALA A 15 -7.10 8.20 -8.70
C ALA A 15 -7.61 9.65 -8.56
N ILE A 16 -8.09 10.27 -9.63
CA ILE A 16 -8.70 11.61 -9.58
C ILE A 16 -9.98 11.61 -8.71
N ASP A 17 -10.75 10.52 -8.71
CA ASP A 17 -11.94 10.35 -7.87
C ASP A 17 -11.70 9.52 -6.58
N ALA A 18 -10.46 9.06 -6.38
CA ALA A 18 -10.09 8.26 -5.23
C ALA A 18 -9.83 9.13 -4.00
N SER A 19 -10.44 8.78 -2.88
CA SER A 19 -10.20 9.46 -1.60
C SER A 19 -8.86 9.10 -0.96
N ALA A 20 -8.24 7.99 -1.39
CA ALA A 20 -6.95 7.50 -0.87
C ALA A 20 -6.31 6.47 -1.80
N ILE A 21 -4.99 6.29 -1.65
CA ILE A 21 -4.20 5.26 -2.33
C ILE A 21 -3.64 4.28 -1.30
N PHE A 22 -3.68 2.99 -1.62
CA PHE A 22 -3.08 1.93 -0.82
C PHE A 22 -1.97 1.23 -1.60
N VAL A 23 -0.77 1.20 -1.02
CA VAL A 23 0.40 0.56 -1.63
C VAL A 23 0.74 -0.69 -0.84
N VAL A 24 0.60 -1.85 -1.47
CA VAL A 24 0.89 -3.14 -0.84
C VAL A 24 2.34 -3.54 -1.08
N GLN A 25 3.07 -3.81 -0.01
CA GLN A 25 4.41 -4.38 -0.01
C GLN A 25 4.41 -5.76 0.66
N ASP A 26 4.97 -6.74 -0.03
CA ASP A 26 5.20 -8.08 0.53
C ASP A 26 6.41 -8.03 1.49
N SER A 27 6.23 -8.49 2.73
CA SER A 27 7.31 -8.49 3.74
C SER A 27 8.43 -9.49 3.45
N THR A 28 8.16 -10.52 2.66
CA THR A 28 9.14 -11.54 2.27
C THR A 28 10.03 -11.07 1.12
N ARG A 29 9.61 -10.03 0.39
CA ARG A 29 10.35 -9.52 -0.77
C ARG A 29 11.44 -8.53 -0.37
N LEU A 30 12.61 -8.71 -0.98
CA LEU A 30 13.76 -7.80 -0.85
C LEU A 30 13.53 -6.48 -1.55
N LYS A 31 12.93 -6.51 -2.75
CA LYS A 31 12.72 -5.33 -3.59
C LYS A 31 11.33 -4.72 -3.37
N PRO A 32 11.20 -3.39 -3.51
CA PRO A 32 9.89 -2.74 -3.52
C PRO A 32 9.07 -3.23 -4.70
N THR A 33 7.76 -3.37 -4.48
CA THR A 33 6.80 -3.78 -5.53
C THR A 33 6.39 -2.60 -6.43
N THR A 34 6.68 -1.38 -5.97
CA THR A 34 6.30 -0.11 -6.59
C THR A 34 7.58 0.67 -6.92
N PRO A 35 7.66 1.39 -8.05
CA PRO A 35 8.84 2.20 -8.38
C PRO A 35 9.13 3.26 -7.32
N PRO A 36 10.42 3.57 -7.05
CA PRO A 36 10.80 4.64 -6.12
C PRO A 36 10.17 5.98 -6.49
N GLY A 37 9.68 6.72 -5.49
CA GLY A 37 9.08 8.04 -5.66
C GLY A 37 7.71 8.08 -6.35
N PHE A 38 7.17 6.96 -6.83
CA PHE A 38 5.89 6.90 -7.55
C PHE A 38 4.74 7.55 -6.77
N CYS A 39 4.71 7.37 -5.44
CA CYS A 39 3.60 7.89 -4.63
C CYS A 39 3.64 9.42 -4.45
N ARG A 40 4.78 10.08 -4.74
CA ARG A 40 4.93 11.53 -4.59
C ARG A 40 4.12 12.34 -5.61
N MET A 41 3.67 11.71 -6.69
CA MET A 41 2.89 12.38 -7.73
C MET A 41 1.41 12.59 -7.36
N PHE A 42 0.95 12.00 -6.26
CA PHE A 42 -0.44 12.07 -5.82
C PHE A 42 -0.60 13.05 -4.65
N ASN A 43 -1.57 13.94 -4.76
CA ASN A 43 -1.94 14.90 -3.70
C ASN A 43 -3.04 14.36 -2.76
N ILE A 44 -3.36 13.07 -2.85
CA ILE A 44 -4.32 12.39 -1.98
C ILE A 44 -3.60 11.51 -0.96
N PRO A 45 -4.22 11.20 0.20
CA PRO A 45 -3.60 10.35 1.22
C PRO A 45 -3.10 9.01 0.67
N VAL A 46 -1.85 8.66 0.99
CA VAL A 46 -1.23 7.39 0.61
C VAL A 46 -0.91 6.57 1.86
N TYR A 47 -1.43 5.34 1.91
CA TYR A 47 -1.23 4.39 2.99
C TYR A 47 -0.39 3.19 2.51
N GLY A 48 0.49 2.71 3.39
CA GLY A 48 1.26 1.50 3.15
C GLY A 48 0.57 0.28 3.75
N ILE A 49 0.56 -0.85 3.05
CA ILE A 49 0.09 -2.13 3.57
C ILE A 49 1.24 -3.12 3.43
N ILE A 50 1.71 -3.69 4.54
CA ILE A 50 2.74 -4.72 4.58
C ILE A 50 2.03 -6.06 4.74
N SER A 51 2.05 -6.89 3.71
CA SER A 51 1.37 -8.19 3.71
C SER A 51 2.32 -9.35 3.99
N LYS A 52 1.76 -10.51 4.34
CA LYS A 52 2.45 -11.78 4.62
C LYS A 52 3.34 -11.76 5.87
N ILE A 53 2.91 -11.01 6.90
CA ILE A 53 3.64 -10.92 8.16
C ILE A 53 3.79 -12.25 8.90
N ASP A 54 2.93 -13.22 8.59
CA ASP A 54 2.94 -14.59 9.10
C ASP A 54 4.09 -15.45 8.58
N SER A 55 4.76 -15.03 7.49
CA SER A 55 5.86 -15.81 6.95
C SER A 55 7.08 -15.80 7.88
N PRO A 56 7.79 -16.92 8.08
CA PRO A 56 9.06 -16.94 8.81
C PRO A 56 10.16 -16.12 8.12
N SER A 57 10.00 -15.83 6.82
CA SER A 57 10.90 -14.97 6.04
C SER A 57 10.47 -13.50 6.01
N SER A 58 9.42 -13.15 6.76
CA SER A 58 8.88 -11.81 6.85
C SER A 58 9.90 -10.85 7.46
N ASP A 59 10.19 -9.76 6.74
CA ASP A 59 10.96 -8.64 7.26
C ASP A 59 10.12 -7.36 7.13
N VAL A 60 9.34 -7.08 8.18
CA VAL A 60 8.45 -5.92 8.25
C VAL A 60 9.25 -4.61 8.21
N LYS A 61 10.45 -4.58 8.79
CA LYS A 61 11.28 -3.37 8.83
C LYS A 61 11.76 -3.02 7.43
N ARG A 62 12.30 -3.98 6.69
CA ARG A 62 12.68 -3.81 5.29
C ARG A 62 11.50 -3.46 4.41
N ALA A 63 10.35 -4.10 4.62
CA ALA A 63 9.13 -3.78 3.87
C ALA A 63 8.70 -2.32 4.07
N LYS A 64 8.81 -1.81 5.30
CA LYS A 64 8.53 -0.40 5.62
C LYS A 64 9.54 0.54 4.95
N GLU A 65 10.82 0.18 4.91
CA GLU A 65 11.84 0.94 4.17
C GLU A 65 11.56 0.96 2.66
N ASN A 66 11.17 -0.17 2.09
CA ASN A 66 10.74 -0.27 0.70
C ASN A 66 9.54 0.63 0.40
N LEU A 67 8.53 0.67 1.27
CA LEU A 67 7.39 1.58 1.12
C LEU A 67 7.79 3.06 1.20
N LYS A 68 8.71 3.42 2.10
CA LYS A 68 9.28 4.78 2.17
C LYS A 68 9.99 5.16 0.88
N LEU A 69 10.77 4.25 0.28
CA LEU A 69 11.43 4.48 -1.01
C LEU A 69 10.41 4.75 -2.13
N CYS A 70 9.24 4.09 -2.08
CA CYS A 70 8.14 4.33 -3.03
C CYS A 70 7.46 5.69 -2.86
N GLY A 71 7.79 6.45 -1.80
CA GLY A 71 7.17 7.73 -1.47
C GLY A 71 5.97 7.61 -0.53
N VAL A 72 5.77 6.46 0.13
CA VAL A 72 4.72 6.30 1.15
C VAL A 72 5.23 6.90 2.46
N ASN A 73 4.85 8.14 2.71
CA ASN A 73 5.19 8.86 3.95
C ASN A 73 4.12 8.71 5.04
N GLY A 74 2.95 8.15 4.69
CA GLY A 74 1.83 7.95 5.60
C GLY A 74 1.97 6.73 6.52
N LYS A 75 0.88 6.45 7.26
CA LYS A 75 0.80 5.29 8.14
C LYS A 75 0.90 3.99 7.32
N CYS A 76 1.68 3.04 7.83
CA CYS A 76 1.79 1.70 7.30
C CYS A 76 1.06 0.72 8.22
N TYR A 77 0.32 -0.21 7.64
CA TYR A 77 -0.44 -1.25 8.33
C TYR A 77 0.17 -2.59 8.01
N THR A 78 0.22 -3.50 8.98
CA THR A 78 0.73 -4.86 8.82
C THR A 78 -0.44 -5.82 8.79
N VAL A 79 -0.46 -6.71 7.80
CA VAL A 79 -1.56 -7.66 7.63
C VAL A 79 -1.05 -9.06 7.27
N SER A 80 -1.80 -10.06 7.70
CA SER A 80 -1.70 -11.42 7.18
C SER A 80 -3.05 -11.84 6.62
N ALA A 81 -3.05 -12.27 5.37
CA ALA A 81 -4.23 -12.89 4.77
C ALA A 81 -4.45 -14.34 5.27
N MET A 82 -3.42 -14.97 5.84
CA MET A 82 -3.50 -16.34 6.35
C MET A 82 -4.05 -16.39 7.78
N THR A 83 -3.55 -15.53 8.66
CA THR A 83 -4.04 -15.46 10.05
C THR A 83 -5.22 -14.52 10.24
N GLY A 84 -5.46 -13.62 9.27
CA GLY A 84 -6.47 -12.57 9.36
C GLY A 84 -6.02 -11.35 10.19
N GLU A 85 -4.79 -11.34 10.68
CA GLU A 85 -4.22 -10.24 11.46
C GLU A 85 -4.22 -8.93 10.65
N GLY A 86 -4.59 -7.82 11.28
CA GLY A 86 -4.62 -6.48 10.68
C GLY A 86 -5.73 -6.25 9.64
N ILE A 87 -6.46 -7.28 9.21
CA ILE A 87 -7.55 -7.14 8.23
C ILE A 87 -8.69 -6.27 8.77
N LYS A 88 -9.02 -6.41 10.06
CA LYS A 88 -10.04 -5.58 10.71
C LYS A 88 -9.66 -4.10 10.69
N GLU A 89 -8.43 -3.76 11.04
CA GLU A 89 -7.95 -2.36 11.03
C GLU A 89 -8.01 -1.73 9.63
N ILE A 90 -7.74 -2.52 8.58
CA ILE A 90 -7.89 -2.07 7.19
C ILE A 90 -9.36 -1.81 6.85
N LYS A 91 -10.29 -2.68 7.28
CA LYS A 91 -11.72 -2.46 7.07
C LYS A 91 -12.21 -1.20 7.77
N ASP A 92 -11.87 -1.03 9.05
CA ASP A 92 -12.25 0.15 9.83
C ASP A 92 -11.70 1.44 9.19
N LEU A 93 -10.48 1.39 8.66
CA LEU A 93 -9.89 2.50 7.91
C LEU A 93 -10.65 2.81 6.61
N LEU A 94 -11.03 1.79 5.84
CA LEU A 94 -11.79 1.96 4.61
C LEU A 94 -13.17 2.57 4.88
N GLU A 95 -13.86 2.12 5.93
CA GLU A 95 -15.14 2.69 6.37
C GLU A 95 -14.97 4.16 6.78
N ALA A 96 -13.94 4.49 7.57
CA ALA A 96 -13.66 5.86 7.98
C ALA A 96 -13.33 6.80 6.82
N ILE A 97 -12.70 6.30 5.74
CA ILE A 97 -12.43 7.08 4.53
C ILE A 97 -13.72 7.27 3.71
N CYS A 98 -14.57 6.24 3.63
CA CYS A 98 -15.82 6.29 2.87
C CYS A 98 -16.84 7.29 3.48
N ILE A 99 -16.96 7.32 4.81
CA ILE A 99 -17.88 8.24 5.53
C ILE A 99 -17.47 9.71 5.40
N LYS A 100 -16.20 10.01 5.11
CA LYS A 100 -15.69 11.38 4.94
C LYS A 100 -15.92 11.98 3.56
N LYS A 101 -16.55 11.25 2.64
CA LYS A 101 -16.89 11.70 1.29
C LYS A 101 -18.31 12.27 1.25
#